data_AF-A0A3D4XBE4-F1
#
_entry.id   AF-A0A3D4XBE4-F1
#
_cell.length_a   1.000
_cell.length_b   1.000
_cell.length_c   1.000
_cell.angle_alpha   90.00
_cell.angle_beta   90.00
_cell.angle_gamma   90.00
#
_symmetry.space_group_name_H-M   'P 1'
#
loop_
_entity.id
_entity.type
_entity.pdbx_description
1 polymer ?
#
loop_
_entity_poly.entity_id
_entity_poly.type
_entity_poly.pdbx_seq_one_letter_code
_entity_poly.pdbx_strand_id
1 'polypeptide(L)'
;MDFEVGNVLKRLRKKNNLTLKNMAEKTGLSAGYLSLLERGLSSPTLKNLNSICQAMNVTMADLILDISAEDNIVNKKGNRHELLNEKGYHYEVLTPHPDAMQTILMTVTDNKEHISFSHIADEIGYIISGTITMIVEGDSYELEPGDCIYIAANRHHGYQKTSEEDCVSIWFYNNTDSTIGVHDQV
;
A
#
# COMPACT_ATOMS: atom_id res chain seq x y z
N MET A 1 14.50 -8.35 -0.15
CA MET A 1 13.28 -8.10 0.65
C MET A 1 13.25 -9.08 1.80
N ASP A 2 12.99 -8.54 2.98
CA ASP A 2 13.22 -9.17 4.27
C ASP A 2 12.30 -10.34 4.55
N PHE A 3 12.85 -11.32 5.29
CA PHE A 3 12.15 -12.48 5.87
C PHE A 3 10.83 -12.10 6.58
N GLU A 4 10.69 -10.83 6.99
CA GLU A 4 9.53 -10.26 7.66
C GLU A 4 8.27 -10.22 6.79
N VAL A 5 8.37 -9.82 5.52
CA VAL A 5 7.20 -9.72 4.61
C VAL A 5 6.56 -11.09 4.37
N GLY A 6 7.37 -12.13 4.16
CA GLY A 6 6.87 -13.51 3.97
C GLY A 6 6.10 -14.02 5.19
N ASN A 7 6.58 -13.74 6.40
CA ASN A 7 5.90 -14.13 7.63
C ASN A 7 4.58 -13.39 7.83
N VAL A 8 4.51 -12.10 7.48
CA VAL A 8 3.27 -11.35 7.56
C VAL A 8 2.23 -11.88 6.58
N LEU A 9 2.64 -12.12 5.33
CA LEU A 9 1.76 -12.69 4.32
C LEU A 9 1.14 -14.01 4.79
N LYS A 10 1.96 -14.87 5.40
CA LYS A 10 1.50 -16.11 6.02
C LYS A 10 0.52 -15.88 7.17
N ARG A 11 0.79 -14.90 8.03
CA ARG A 11 -0.06 -14.56 9.19
C ARG A 11 -1.41 -14.00 8.74
N LEU A 12 -1.43 -13.02 7.84
CA LEU A 12 -2.65 -12.45 7.28
C LEU A 12 -3.47 -13.48 6.50
N ARG A 13 -2.82 -14.35 5.71
CA ARG A 13 -3.50 -15.44 5.02
C ARG A 13 -4.21 -16.36 6.02
N LYS A 14 -3.53 -16.73 7.11
CA LYS A 14 -4.10 -17.58 8.16
C LYS A 14 -5.22 -16.86 8.93
N LYS A 15 -5.06 -15.58 9.25
CA LYS A 15 -6.09 -14.74 9.90
C LYS A 15 -7.38 -14.70 9.07
N ASN A 16 -7.24 -14.65 7.75
CA ASN A 16 -8.35 -14.71 6.80
C ASN A 16 -8.84 -16.14 6.47
N ASN A 17 -8.37 -17.17 7.18
CA ASN A 17 -8.73 -18.58 6.96
C ASN A 17 -8.50 -19.10 5.52
N LEU A 18 -7.54 -18.52 4.79
CA LEU A 18 -7.25 -18.91 3.42
C LEU A 18 -6.18 -19.99 3.36
N THR A 19 -6.39 -21.03 2.55
CA THR A 19 -5.32 -21.98 2.22
C THR A 19 -4.42 -21.43 1.11
N LEU A 20 -3.21 -21.97 0.95
CA LEU A 20 -2.36 -21.65 -0.20
C LEU A 20 -3.04 -21.97 -1.55
N LYS A 21 -3.91 -22.99 -1.57
CA LYS A 21 -4.71 -23.33 -2.75
C LYS A 21 -5.74 -22.23 -3.04
N ASN A 22 -6.47 -21.75 -2.03
CA ASN A 22 -7.42 -20.66 -2.22
C ASN A 22 -6.73 -19.37 -2.67
N MET A 23 -5.55 -19.08 -2.12
CA MET A 23 -4.74 -17.94 -2.57
C MET A 23 -4.27 -18.10 -4.01
N ALA A 24 -3.83 -19.29 -4.41
CA ALA A 24 -3.44 -19.57 -5.78
C ALA A 24 -4.60 -19.35 -6.76
N GLU A 25 -5.80 -19.82 -6.40
CA GLU A 25 -7.03 -19.62 -7.19
C GLU A 25 -7.41 -18.13 -7.31
N LYS A 26 -7.31 -17.37 -6.22
CA LYS A 26 -7.63 -15.93 -6.18
C LYS A 26 -6.62 -15.04 -6.91
N THR A 27 -5.33 -15.39 -6.85
CA THR A 27 -4.22 -14.56 -7.38
C THR A 27 -3.75 -14.98 -8.77
N GLY A 28 -4.07 -16.20 -9.21
CA GLY A 28 -3.47 -16.81 -10.40
C GLY A 28 -2.01 -17.21 -10.23
N LEU A 29 -1.43 -17.07 -9.03
CA LEU A 29 -0.08 -17.49 -8.71
C LEU A 29 -0.04 -18.96 -8.30
N SER A 30 1.08 -19.64 -8.50
CA SER A 30 1.19 -21.04 -8.07
C SER A 30 1.27 -21.16 -6.55
N ALA A 31 0.65 -22.19 -5.97
CA ALA A 31 0.75 -22.48 -4.53
C ALA A 31 2.21 -22.70 -4.09
N GLY A 32 3.06 -23.23 -4.98
CA GLY A 32 4.50 -23.38 -4.76
C GLY A 32 5.21 -22.03 -4.65
N TYR A 33 4.89 -21.08 -5.54
CA TYR A 33 5.42 -19.72 -5.49
C TYR A 33 5.02 -19.01 -4.19
N LEU A 34 3.73 -19.05 -3.83
CA LEU A 34 3.22 -18.47 -2.59
C LEU A 34 3.89 -19.09 -1.35
N SER A 35 4.16 -20.40 -1.37
CA SER A 35 4.86 -21.09 -0.28
C SER A 35 6.36 -20.72 -0.17
N LEU A 36 7.04 -20.50 -1.30
CA LEU A 36 8.41 -19.97 -1.29
C LEU A 36 8.43 -18.56 -0.73
N LEU A 37 7.45 -17.75 -1.12
CA LEU A 37 7.32 -16.36 -0.71
C LEU A 37 7.05 -16.25 0.80
N GLU A 38 6.12 -17.05 1.34
CA GLU A 38 5.84 -17.11 2.79
C GLU A 38 7.03 -17.59 3.65
N ARG A 39 8.03 -18.21 3.03
CA ARG A 39 9.27 -18.66 3.70
C ARG A 39 10.43 -17.70 3.49
N GLY A 40 10.22 -16.57 2.79
CA GLY A 40 11.28 -15.64 2.43
C GLY A 40 12.27 -16.18 1.40
N LEU A 41 11.89 -17.23 0.65
CA LEU A 41 12.73 -17.89 -0.35
C LEU A 41 12.51 -17.33 -1.77
N SER A 42 11.54 -16.42 -1.94
CA SER A 42 11.33 -15.67 -3.18
C SER A 42 10.79 -14.28 -2.85
N SER A 43 11.03 -13.32 -3.75
CA SER A 43 10.47 -11.97 -3.64
C SER A 43 9.35 -11.77 -4.67
N PRO A 44 8.21 -11.17 -4.27
CA PRO A 44 7.20 -10.75 -5.21
C PRO A 44 7.64 -9.54 -6.01
N THR A 45 7.17 -9.47 -7.26
CA THR A 45 7.05 -8.19 -7.94
C THR A 45 5.97 -7.37 -7.24
N LEU A 46 6.01 -6.04 -7.37
CA LEU A 46 4.96 -5.16 -6.82
C LEU A 46 3.55 -5.60 -7.26
N LYS A 47 3.42 -6.01 -8.53
CA LYS A 47 2.19 -6.60 -9.10
C LYS A 47 1.73 -7.86 -8.34
N ASN A 48 2.63 -8.81 -8.10
CA ASN A 48 2.28 -10.05 -7.40
C ASN A 48 1.93 -9.80 -5.94
N LEU A 49 2.64 -8.90 -5.27
CA LEU A 49 2.38 -8.54 -3.88
C LEU A 49 0.99 -7.89 -3.74
N ASN A 50 0.64 -6.98 -4.64
CA ASN A 50 -0.70 -6.39 -4.70
C ASN A 50 -1.80 -7.43 -4.94
N SER A 51 -1.60 -8.35 -5.89
CA SER A 51 -2.56 -9.43 -6.14
C SER A 51 -2.80 -10.26 -4.87
N ILE A 52 -1.73 -10.53 -4.11
CA ILE A 52 -1.82 -11.23 -2.82
C ILE A 52 -2.60 -10.41 -1.79
N CYS A 53 -2.33 -9.10 -1.67
CA CYS A 53 -3.06 -8.18 -0.78
C CYS A 53 -4.56 -8.19 -1.07
N GLN A 54 -4.93 -7.97 -2.34
CA GLN A 54 -6.31 -7.97 -2.82
C GLN A 54 -7.01 -9.30 -2.54
N ALA A 55 -6.34 -10.44 -2.77
CA ALA A 55 -6.90 -11.76 -2.51
C ALA A 55 -7.23 -12.01 -1.02
N MET A 56 -6.51 -11.35 -0.12
CA MET A 56 -6.71 -11.39 1.33
C MET A 56 -7.59 -10.26 1.87
N ASN A 57 -8.07 -9.35 1.01
CA ASN A 57 -8.78 -8.14 1.39
C ASN A 57 -8.01 -7.30 2.43
N VAL A 58 -6.71 -7.12 2.19
CA VAL A 58 -5.83 -6.27 2.99
C VAL A 58 -5.14 -5.27 2.06
N THR A 59 -4.72 -4.13 2.57
CA THR A 59 -3.94 -3.15 1.82
C THR A 59 -2.45 -3.54 1.84
N MET A 60 -1.65 -2.93 0.96
CA MET A 60 -0.20 -3.03 1.07
C MET A 60 0.28 -2.51 2.43
N ALA A 61 -0.34 -1.44 2.93
CA ALA A 61 -0.01 -0.87 4.24
C ALA A 61 -0.36 -1.83 5.40
N ASP A 62 -1.44 -2.62 5.34
CA ASP A 62 -1.74 -3.68 6.33
C ASP A 62 -0.61 -4.70 6.45
N LEU A 63 0.05 -5.05 5.34
CA LEU A 63 1.21 -5.95 5.35
C LEU A 63 2.40 -5.38 6.08
N ILE A 64 2.58 -4.06 6.06
CA ILE A 64 3.74 -3.43 6.69
C ILE A 64 3.44 -3.00 8.13
N LEU A 65 2.21 -2.65 8.47
CA LEU A 65 1.81 -2.37 9.85
C LEU A 65 2.00 -3.59 10.76
N ASP A 66 1.74 -4.79 10.25
CA ASP A 66 1.91 -6.03 11.00
C ASP A 66 3.40 -6.44 11.15
N ILE A 67 4.32 -5.73 10.49
CA ILE A 67 5.78 -5.81 10.70
C ILE A 67 6.23 -4.89 11.85
N SER A 68 5.46 -3.83 12.15
CA SER A 68 5.95 -2.65 12.87
C SER A 68 4.95 -1.99 13.82
N ALA A 69 4.02 -2.76 14.41
CA ALA A 69 3.07 -2.23 15.38
C ALA A 69 3.79 -1.79 16.67
N GLU A 70 4.26 -0.55 16.69
CA GLU A 70 4.77 0.16 17.86
C GLU A 70 3.73 1.21 18.28
N ASP A 71 3.34 1.23 19.56
CA ASP A 71 2.42 2.21 20.15
C ASP A 71 3.12 3.57 20.37
N ASN A 72 3.66 4.11 19.28
CA ASN A 72 4.40 5.37 19.28
C ASN A 72 3.54 6.49 18.73
N ILE A 73 3.24 7.47 19.59
CA ILE A 73 2.53 8.70 19.20
C ILE A 73 3.32 9.52 18.16
N VAL A 74 4.65 9.40 18.14
CA VAL A 74 5.54 10.15 17.25
C VAL A 74 6.38 9.20 16.41
N ASN A 75 6.19 9.27 15.09
CA ASN A 75 7.03 8.58 14.12
C ASN A 75 7.99 9.57 13.42
N LYS A 76 9.24 9.61 13.87
CA LYS A 76 10.27 10.54 13.37
C LYS A 76 10.78 10.11 12.00
N LYS A 77 11.09 11.07 11.12
CA LYS A 77 11.61 10.84 9.75
C LYS A 77 12.69 9.75 9.67
N GLY A 78 13.69 9.76 10.56
CA GLY A 78 14.79 8.78 10.53
C GLY A 78 14.45 7.38 11.04
N ASN A 79 13.24 7.19 11.57
CA ASN A 79 12.77 5.92 12.15
C ASN A 79 11.60 5.32 11.35
N ARG A 80 11.16 5.96 10.26
CA ARG A 80 10.02 5.49 9.48
C ARG A 80 10.38 4.18 8.78
N HIS A 81 9.44 3.25 8.78
CA HIS A 81 9.59 2.02 8.02
C HIS A 81 9.46 2.31 6.53
N GLU A 82 10.43 1.86 5.75
CA GLU A 82 10.39 1.91 4.29
C GLU A 82 9.46 0.79 3.78
N LEU A 83 8.41 1.17 3.06
CA LEU A 83 7.49 0.24 2.40
C LEU A 83 8.13 -0.33 1.14
N LEU A 84 8.70 0.57 0.33
CA LEU A 84 9.28 0.29 -0.96
C LEU A 84 10.31 1.38 -1.25
N ASN A 85 11.52 0.97 -1.63
CA ASN A 85 12.60 1.86 -1.98
C ASN A 85 13.24 1.35 -3.27
N GLU A 86 12.72 1.82 -4.39
CA GLU A 86 13.12 1.37 -5.72
C GLU A 86 13.56 2.58 -6.55
N LYS A 87 14.23 2.31 -7.67
CA LYS A 87 14.64 3.40 -8.57
C LYS A 87 13.39 4.11 -9.14
N GLY A 88 13.23 5.39 -8.79
CA GLY A 88 12.15 6.25 -9.27
C GLY A 88 11.09 6.58 -8.23
N TYR A 89 11.00 5.80 -7.14
CA TYR A 89 10.04 6.08 -6.06
C TYR A 89 10.46 5.50 -4.71
N HIS A 90 10.03 6.17 -3.65
CA HIS A 90 10.25 5.76 -2.27
C HIS A 90 8.97 5.98 -1.46
N TYR A 91 8.59 4.98 -0.69
CA TYR A 91 7.38 4.96 0.12
C TYR A 91 7.73 4.69 1.59
N GLU A 92 7.27 5.56 2.49
CA GLU A 92 7.52 5.44 3.93
C GLU A 92 6.19 5.41 4.71
N VAL A 93 6.12 4.61 5.78
CA VAL A 93 4.97 4.65 6.71
C VAL A 93 5.04 5.88 7.60
N LEU A 94 3.98 6.68 7.62
CA LEU A 94 3.85 7.82 8.54
C LEU A 94 3.19 7.42 9.87
N THR A 95 2.24 6.50 9.86
CA THR A 95 1.46 6.09 11.04
C THR A 95 1.58 4.58 11.28
N PRO A 96 2.60 4.09 12.00
CA PRO A 96 2.85 2.66 12.21
C PRO A 96 1.92 2.03 13.27
N HIS A 97 0.89 2.74 13.73
CA HIS A 97 -0.03 2.28 14.75
C HIS A 97 -1.14 1.40 14.13
N PRO A 98 -1.46 0.22 14.72
CA PRO A 98 -2.39 -0.75 14.14
C PRO A 98 -3.81 -0.20 13.92
N ASP A 99 -4.29 0.67 14.81
CA ASP A 99 -5.63 1.26 14.73
C ASP A 99 -5.65 2.66 14.06
N ALA A 100 -4.51 3.15 13.56
CA ALA A 100 -4.47 4.46 12.91
C ALA A 100 -4.99 4.38 11.46
N MET A 101 -5.54 5.50 10.98
CA MET A 101 -5.71 5.71 9.54
C MET A 101 -4.35 5.55 8.86
N GLN A 102 -4.28 4.62 7.91
CA GLN A 102 -3.04 4.29 7.24
C GLN A 102 -2.56 5.47 6.41
N THR A 103 -1.36 5.94 6.72
CA THR A 103 -0.79 7.10 6.06
C THR A 103 0.62 6.78 5.59
N ILE A 104 0.90 7.10 4.32
CA ILE A 104 2.23 6.93 3.73
C ILE A 104 2.76 8.26 3.18
N LEU A 105 4.07 8.38 3.14
CA LEU A 105 4.77 9.40 2.36
C LEU A 105 5.23 8.76 1.05
N MET A 106 4.86 9.36 -0.08
CA MET A 106 5.36 8.97 -1.40
C MET A 106 6.32 10.05 -1.90
N THR A 107 7.53 9.62 -2.26
CA THR A 107 8.52 10.45 -2.95
C THR A 107 8.77 9.86 -4.34
N VAL A 108 8.53 10.62 -5.40
CA VAL A 108 8.79 10.22 -6.79
C VAL A 108 10.00 11.01 -7.29
N THR A 109 10.98 10.32 -7.85
CA THR A 109 12.30 10.88 -8.19
C THR A 109 12.59 10.86 -9.70
N ASP A 110 11.90 10.02 -10.47
CA ASP A 110 11.98 10.01 -11.93
C ASP A 110 10.72 10.58 -12.58
N ASN A 111 10.79 10.82 -13.89
CA ASN A 111 9.70 11.36 -14.70
C ASN A 111 8.98 10.26 -15.50
N LYS A 112 9.08 9.00 -15.09
CA LYS A 112 8.40 7.90 -15.76
C LYS A 112 6.96 7.80 -15.29
N GLU A 113 6.12 7.26 -16.16
CA GLU A 113 4.78 6.83 -15.77
C GLU A 113 4.89 5.58 -14.90
N HIS A 114 4.28 5.65 -13.72
CA HIS A 114 4.13 4.54 -12.80
C HIS A 114 2.66 4.17 -12.74
N ILE A 115 2.37 2.87 -12.75
CA ILE A 115 1.02 2.38 -12.57
C ILE A 115 0.82 2.14 -11.07
N SER A 116 -0.12 2.87 -10.48
CA SER A 116 -0.69 2.49 -9.19
C SER A 116 -1.73 1.41 -9.41
N PHE A 117 -2.00 0.60 -8.40
CA PHE A 117 -2.98 -0.46 -8.53
C PHE A 117 -4.22 -0.06 -7.74
N SER A 118 -5.39 -0.43 -8.25
CA SER A 118 -6.66 -0.15 -7.60
C SER A 118 -6.64 -0.64 -6.15
N HIS A 119 -6.89 0.28 -5.23
CA HIS A 119 -6.94 0.01 -3.80
C HIS A 119 -8.36 -0.36 -3.39
N ILE A 120 -8.51 -1.33 -2.48
CA ILE A 120 -9.83 -1.72 -1.93
C ILE A 120 -10.40 -0.69 -0.94
N ALA A 121 -9.61 0.33 -0.63
CA ALA A 121 -9.93 1.44 0.25
C ALA A 121 -10.00 2.73 -0.55
N ASP A 122 -10.80 3.66 -0.06
CA ASP A 122 -10.74 5.05 -0.49
C ASP A 122 -9.39 5.66 -0.12
N GLU A 123 -8.85 6.48 -0.99
CA GLU A 123 -7.60 7.20 -0.74
C GLU A 123 -7.72 8.70 -1.01
N ILE A 124 -6.98 9.46 -0.20
CA ILE A 124 -6.82 10.90 -0.34
C ILE A 124 -5.33 11.19 -0.47
N GLY A 125 -4.93 11.79 -1.58
CA GLY A 125 -3.59 12.29 -1.82
C GLY A 125 -3.50 13.79 -1.56
N TYR A 126 -2.40 14.25 -0.97
CA TYR A 126 -2.08 15.68 -0.78
C TYR A 126 -0.65 15.96 -1.22
N ILE A 127 -0.45 16.94 -2.09
CA ILE A 127 0.88 17.28 -2.64
C ILE A 127 1.61 18.27 -1.71
N ILE A 128 2.81 17.88 -1.27
CA ILE A 128 3.66 18.71 -0.40
C ILE A 128 4.63 19.56 -1.23
N SER A 129 5.29 18.96 -2.22
CA SER A 129 6.29 19.62 -3.07
C SER A 129 6.42 18.92 -4.41
N GLY A 130 6.94 19.63 -5.41
CA GLY A 130 6.97 19.15 -6.80
C GLY A 130 5.58 19.06 -7.41
N THR A 131 5.49 18.51 -8.62
CA THR A 131 4.24 18.37 -9.37
C THR A 131 4.10 16.97 -9.93
N ILE A 132 2.85 16.50 -10.02
CA ILE A 132 2.51 15.15 -10.43
C ILE A 132 1.23 15.17 -11.26
N THR A 133 1.19 14.35 -12.31
CA THR A 133 -0.04 14.05 -13.04
C THR A 133 -0.57 12.72 -12.54
N MET A 134 -1.80 12.70 -12.04
CA MET A 134 -2.54 11.49 -11.73
C MET A 134 -3.39 11.09 -12.92
N ILE A 135 -3.33 9.83 -13.32
CA ILE A 135 -4.11 9.26 -14.42
C ILE A 135 -5.13 8.33 -13.79
N VAL A 136 -6.40 8.69 -13.69
CA VAL A 136 -7.44 7.91 -13.01
C VAL A 136 -8.51 7.51 -14.02
N GLU A 137 -8.71 6.21 -14.23
CA GLU A 137 -9.68 5.66 -15.21
C GLU A 137 -9.55 6.27 -16.63
N GLY A 138 -8.34 6.67 -17.01
CA GLY A 138 -8.03 7.26 -18.31
C GLY A 138 -8.08 8.79 -18.36
N ASP A 139 -8.59 9.44 -17.32
CA ASP A 139 -8.57 10.90 -17.19
C ASP A 139 -7.29 11.37 -16.48
N SER A 140 -6.70 12.46 -16.96
CA SER A 140 -5.48 13.04 -16.41
C SER A 140 -5.78 14.27 -15.55
N TYR A 141 -5.16 14.33 -14.38
CA TYR A 141 -5.30 15.41 -13.40
C TYR A 141 -3.90 15.90 -13.02
N GLU A 142 -3.57 17.14 -13.36
CA GLU A 142 -2.33 17.79 -12.94
C GLU A 142 -2.52 18.35 -11.53
N LEU A 143 -1.58 18.06 -10.63
CA LEU A 143 -1.61 18.48 -9.23
C LEU A 143 -0.31 19.20 -8.86
N GLU A 144 -0.45 20.30 -8.14
CA GLU A 144 0.63 21.13 -7.62
C GLU A 144 0.62 21.19 -6.08
N PRO A 145 1.67 21.73 -5.42
CA PRO A 145 1.72 21.78 -3.96
C PRO A 145 0.50 22.48 -3.35
N GLY A 146 -0.17 21.81 -2.41
CA GLY A 146 -1.42 22.27 -1.82
C GLY A 146 -2.69 21.61 -2.37
N ASP A 147 -2.60 20.97 -3.54
CA ASP A 147 -3.73 20.26 -4.11
C ASP A 147 -4.00 18.93 -3.41
N CYS A 148 -5.26 18.53 -3.45
CA CYS A 148 -5.73 17.23 -2.98
C CYS A 148 -6.46 16.48 -4.10
N ILE A 149 -6.31 15.16 -4.10
CA ILE A 149 -7.08 14.25 -4.94
C ILE A 149 -7.75 13.20 -4.07
N TYR A 150 -9.01 12.89 -4.38
CA TYR A 150 -9.72 11.75 -3.81
C TYR A 150 -9.91 10.70 -4.90
N ILE A 151 -9.54 9.46 -4.58
CA ILE A 151 -9.72 8.31 -5.47
C ILE A 151 -10.56 7.28 -4.70
N ALA A 152 -11.75 7.02 -5.22
CA ALA A 152 -12.64 6.03 -4.64
C ALA A 152 -12.06 4.62 -4.79
N ALA A 153 -12.41 3.73 -3.86
CA ALA A 153 -12.00 2.34 -3.89
C ALA A 153 -12.25 1.68 -5.28
N ASN A 154 -11.34 0.79 -5.66
CA ASN A 154 -11.32 -0.01 -6.88
C ASN A 154 -11.09 0.77 -8.19
N ARG A 155 -10.78 2.07 -8.13
CA ARG A 155 -10.39 2.86 -9.31
C ARG A 155 -8.96 2.57 -9.73
N HIS A 156 -8.76 2.25 -11.00
CA HIS A 156 -7.44 2.13 -11.60
C HIS A 156 -6.85 3.53 -11.75
N HIS A 157 -5.62 3.69 -11.28
CA HIS A 157 -4.94 4.95 -11.39
C HIS A 157 -3.42 4.77 -11.57
N GLY A 158 -2.75 5.74 -12.13
CA GLY A 158 -1.30 5.82 -12.26
C GLY A 158 -0.84 7.24 -12.01
N TYR A 159 0.48 7.45 -12.02
CA TYR A 159 1.04 8.75 -11.78
C TYR A 159 2.35 8.97 -12.51
N GLN A 160 2.65 10.24 -12.81
CA GLN A 160 3.91 10.66 -13.41
C GLN A 160 4.35 11.98 -12.81
N LYS A 161 5.58 12.04 -12.27
CA LYS A 161 6.17 13.31 -11.83
C LYS A 161 6.41 14.22 -13.03
N THR A 162 6.02 15.48 -12.91
CA THR A 162 6.19 16.50 -13.96
C THR A 162 7.17 17.61 -13.59
N SER A 163 7.56 17.71 -12.32
CA SER A 163 8.56 18.67 -11.83
C SER A 163 10.00 18.21 -12.08
N GLU A 164 10.94 19.16 -12.08
CA GLU A 164 12.38 18.86 -12.13
C GLU A 164 12.86 18.25 -10.81
N GLU A 165 12.48 18.85 -9.68
CA GLU A 165 12.70 18.34 -8.34
C GLU A 165 11.82 17.13 -8.01
N ASP A 166 12.16 16.42 -6.93
CA ASP A 166 11.37 15.29 -6.42
C ASP A 166 9.96 15.74 -6.02
N CYS A 167 8.96 14.94 -6.39
CA CYS A 167 7.59 15.16 -5.95
C CYS A 167 7.35 14.40 -4.65
N VAL A 168 6.86 15.10 -3.62
CA VAL A 168 6.56 14.54 -2.31
C VAL A 168 5.07 14.71 -2.02
N SER A 169 4.41 13.64 -1.62
CA SER A 169 2.98 13.62 -1.30
C SER A 169 2.67 12.73 -0.11
N ILE A 170 1.55 13.01 0.56
CA ILE A 170 1.00 12.16 1.62
C ILE A 170 -0.27 11.51 1.10
N TRP A 171 -0.39 10.21 1.37
CA TRP A 171 -1.58 9.44 1.02
C TRP A 171 -2.20 8.84 2.26
N PHE A 172 -3.50 9.07 2.42
CA PHE A 172 -4.34 8.56 3.49
C PHE A 172 -5.24 7.47 2.93
N TYR A 173 -5.30 6.33 3.61
CA TYR A 173 -6.16 5.20 3.24
C TYR A 173 -7.21 4.98 4.32
N ASN A 174 -8.48 5.05 3.92
CA ASN A 174 -9.59 4.76 4.80
C ASN A 174 -10.00 3.28 4.64
N ASN A 175 -9.61 2.44 5.59
CA ASN A 175 -9.95 1.02 5.57
C ASN A 175 -11.40 0.86 6.06
N THR A 176 -12.36 0.77 5.13
CA THR A 176 -13.80 0.71 5.45
C THR A 176 -14.24 -0.57 6.16
N ASP A 177 -13.37 -1.58 6.31
CA ASP A 177 -13.70 -2.87 6.93
C ASP A 177 -13.33 -2.97 8.43
N SER A 178 -12.84 -1.91 9.09
CA SER A 178 -12.48 -2.00 10.51
C SER A 178 -13.65 -1.78 11.49
N THR A 179 -14.85 -1.36 11.07
CA THR A 179 -15.99 -1.17 12.00
C THR A 179 -17.38 -1.29 11.37
N ILE A 180 -17.90 -2.51 11.26
CA ILE A 180 -19.28 -2.81 11.71
C ILE A 180 -19.23 -4.07 12.57
N GLY A 181 -18.56 -3.95 13.72
CA GLY A 181 -18.91 -4.76 14.87
C GLY A 181 -20.29 -4.31 15.34
N VAL A 182 -21.31 -5.09 14.99
CA VAL A 182 -22.64 -4.99 15.60
C VAL A 182 -22.46 -5.16 17.10
N HIS A 183 -22.40 -4.06 17.84
CA HIS A 183 -22.76 -4.06 19.25
C HIS A 183 -24.29 -4.13 19.32
N ASP A 184 -24.81 -5.33 19.08
CA ASP A 184 -26.04 -5.76 19.73
C ASP A 184 -25.71 -6.02 21.21
N GLN A 185 -26.66 -5.63 22.06
CA GLN A 185 -26.71 -5.76 23.53
C GLN A 185 -25.94 -4.63 24.25
N VAL A 186 -26.61 -3.71 24.97
CA VAL A 186 -27.71 -3.86 25.94
C VAL A 186 -28.73 -2.73 25.83
#